data_AF-A0A958LTF5-F1
#
_entry.id   AF-A0A958LTF5-F1
#
_cell.length_a   1.000
_cell.length_b   1.000
_cell.length_c   1.000
_cell.angle_alpha   90.00
_cell.angle_beta   90.00
_cell.angle_gamma   90.00
#
_symmetry.space_group_name_H-M   'P 1'
#
loop_
_entity.id
_entity.type
_entity.pdbx_description
1 polymer ?
#
loop_
_entity_poly.entity_id
_entity_poly.type
_entity_poly.pdbx_seq_one_letter_code
_entity_poly.pdbx_strand_id
1 'polypeptide(L)'
;MISIVLTPGTGYKWTVLFSGKITNSVLAYVGRQGAGLEGLHEVTDLPEEFLRDPSCWLEAHKVEQFLEALNREFGVKLNDPNLMESIGHSCHELWAWGVLDSVLRMMPKAQDIYQQPHRFLSYFLSPDPTLNNVRREDEAISFEMPWSSEDFPLVSEYLRAALEALPSYLGKDRAVVRWRGPRVYIGWSEAQQSFFEEEEGEAHFKPELVKVMRASLEDAQRELEERKRELVLKDQEVQSYKAQMSSLLMQAGDGPEVIRHFSETWHIDERLDLLKSQVRRMDDYMVRAQQLVTLLIGQGRKDHQVAEAMKRMDWDYLRTTFPKLVADMVEGLQNLQNQIRDGSLPPDPDSAEKMDTRKPGKISQADQQLNL
;
A
#
# COMPACT_ATOMS: atom_id res chain seq x y z
N MET A 1 11.70 -20.20 -8.84
CA MET A 1 11.89 -20.29 -10.30
C MET A 1 12.48 -18.95 -10.74
N ILE A 2 13.72 -18.95 -11.23
CA ILE A 2 14.50 -17.71 -11.43
C ILE A 2 14.18 -17.13 -12.81
N SER A 3 13.54 -15.95 -12.85
CA SER A 3 13.30 -15.22 -14.11
C SER A 3 14.53 -14.39 -14.47
N ILE A 4 15.50 -15.02 -15.15
CA ILE A 4 16.58 -14.29 -15.84
C ILE A 4 15.96 -13.69 -17.11
N VAL A 5 15.72 -12.38 -17.13
CA VAL A 5 15.29 -11.68 -18.34
C VAL A 5 16.50 -11.54 -19.26
N LEU A 6 16.56 -12.39 -20.29
CA LEU A 6 17.61 -12.39 -21.30
C LEU A 6 17.35 -11.29 -22.33
N THR A 7 17.86 -10.09 -22.10
CA THR A 7 18.02 -9.07 -23.16
C THR A 7 19.30 -9.35 -23.96
N PRO A 8 19.21 -9.62 -25.28
CA PRO A 8 20.40 -9.88 -26.08
C PRO A 8 21.12 -8.57 -26.42
N GLY A 9 22.40 -8.46 -26.04
CA GLY A 9 23.32 -7.44 -26.58
C GLY A 9 24.04 -6.55 -25.56
N THR A 10 23.67 -6.57 -24.29
CA THR A 10 24.40 -5.87 -23.21
C THR A 10 24.69 -6.82 -22.05
N GLY A 11 25.81 -6.60 -21.35
CA GLY A 11 26.25 -7.47 -20.25
C GLY A 11 25.21 -7.56 -19.13
N TYR A 12 25.22 -8.68 -18.40
CA TYR A 12 24.27 -9.04 -17.32
C TYR A 12 23.87 -7.84 -16.45
N LYS A 13 22.73 -7.22 -16.76
CA LYS A 13 22.21 -6.10 -15.96
C LYS A 13 21.50 -6.70 -14.76
N TRP A 14 22.21 -6.77 -13.64
CA TRP A 14 21.63 -7.16 -12.35
C TRP A 14 20.53 -6.14 -11.98
N THR A 15 19.27 -6.51 -12.18
CA THR A 15 18.14 -5.72 -11.73
C THR A 15 17.96 -5.96 -10.23
N VAL A 16 18.60 -5.11 -9.43
CA VAL A 16 18.38 -5.07 -7.98
C VAL A 16 16.99 -4.46 -7.73
N LEU A 17 16.24 -5.11 -6.85
CA LEU A 17 14.98 -4.64 -6.30
C LEU A 17 15.15 -4.42 -4.80
N PHE A 18 14.52 -3.35 -4.31
CA PHE A 18 14.53 -2.96 -2.91
C PHE A 18 13.16 -3.18 -2.29
N SER A 19 13.15 -3.60 -1.03
CA SER A 19 11.97 -3.93 -0.25
C SER A 19 11.21 -2.67 0.17
N GLY A 20 9.88 -2.70 0.08
CA GLY A 20 9.00 -1.63 0.58
C GLY A 20 9.17 -1.32 2.07
N LYS A 21 9.88 -2.17 2.84
CA LYS A 21 10.32 -1.88 4.22
C LYS A 21 11.11 -0.57 4.32
N ILE A 22 11.92 -0.25 3.30
CA ILE A 22 12.74 0.97 3.28
C ILE A 22 11.83 2.20 3.13
N THR A 23 10.98 2.21 2.10
CA THR A 23 10.05 3.32 1.84
C THR A 23 9.04 3.49 2.98
N ASN A 24 8.48 2.40 3.50
CA ASN A 24 7.57 2.41 4.63
C ASN A 24 8.24 2.94 5.92
N SER A 25 9.53 2.63 6.15
CA SER A 25 10.27 3.20 7.30
C SER A 25 10.40 4.71 7.19
N VAL A 26 10.71 5.21 5.99
CA VAL A 26 10.84 6.66 5.75
C VAL A 26 9.50 7.37 5.97
N LEU A 27 8.42 6.84 5.39
CA LEU A 27 7.06 7.39 5.59
C LEU A 27 6.62 7.34 7.06
N ALA A 28 6.89 6.24 7.76
CA ALA A 28 6.56 6.09 9.18
C ALA A 28 7.35 7.09 10.06
N TYR A 29 8.62 7.36 9.73
CA TYR A 29 9.43 8.35 10.45
C TYR A 29 8.93 9.77 10.20
N VAL A 30 8.76 10.18 8.93
CA VAL A 30 8.27 11.51 8.55
C VAL A 30 6.89 11.79 9.17
N GLY A 31 5.97 10.81 9.13
CA GLY A 31 4.66 10.93 9.77
C GLY A 31 4.71 11.05 11.30
N ARG A 32 5.68 10.40 11.97
CA ARG A 32 5.88 10.56 13.43
C ARG A 32 6.45 11.91 13.82
N GLN A 33 7.24 12.54 12.96
CA GLN A 33 7.71 13.91 13.17
C GLN A 33 6.61 14.97 12.94
N GLY A 34 5.36 14.55 12.66
CA GLY A 34 4.23 15.43 12.42
C GLY A 34 4.25 16.15 11.07
N ALA A 35 5.18 15.78 10.18
CA ALA A 35 5.22 16.30 8.82
C ALA A 35 4.14 15.60 7.97
N GLY A 36 3.26 16.40 7.36
CA GLY A 36 2.23 15.89 6.46
C GLY A 36 2.87 15.27 5.21
N LEU A 37 2.38 14.09 4.81
CA LEU A 37 2.72 13.41 3.56
C LEU A 37 1.87 13.91 2.37
N GLU A 38 1.31 15.11 2.50
CA GLU A 38 0.54 15.78 1.46
C GLU A 38 1.48 16.12 0.29
N GLY A 39 1.11 15.75 -0.93
CA GLY A 39 1.95 15.93 -2.12
C GLY A 39 2.90 14.76 -2.44
N LEU A 40 2.88 13.64 -1.71
CA LEU A 40 3.77 12.48 -1.98
C LEU A 40 3.68 11.96 -3.43
N HIS A 41 2.50 12.07 -4.05
CA HIS A 41 2.23 11.72 -5.45
C HIS A 41 2.82 12.71 -6.48
N GLU A 42 3.26 13.90 -6.06
CA GLU A 42 4.01 14.84 -6.90
C GLU A 42 5.52 14.49 -6.91
N VAL A 43 5.98 13.74 -5.91
CA VAL A 43 7.38 13.43 -5.61
C VAL A 43 7.86 12.15 -6.31
N THR A 44 6.96 11.23 -6.66
CA THR A 44 7.30 9.94 -7.29
C THR A 44 6.19 9.40 -8.20
N ASP A 45 6.57 8.60 -9.19
CA ASP A 45 5.67 7.83 -10.05
C ASP A 45 5.22 6.49 -9.42
N LEU A 46 5.75 6.14 -8.24
CA LEU A 46 5.38 4.94 -7.50
C LEU A 46 4.03 5.12 -6.79
N PRO A 47 3.05 4.21 -7.00
CA PRO A 47 1.78 4.22 -6.28
C PRO A 47 1.96 4.16 -4.76
N GLU A 48 1.19 4.99 -4.04
CA GLU A 48 1.31 5.16 -2.59
C GLU A 48 1.05 3.85 -1.83
N GLU A 49 0.17 2.97 -2.32
CA GLU A 49 -0.06 1.66 -1.73
C GLU A 49 1.21 0.81 -1.66
N PHE A 50 2.10 0.88 -2.66
CA PHE A 50 3.34 0.11 -2.65
C PHE A 50 4.41 0.77 -1.78
N LEU A 51 4.48 2.10 -1.72
CA LEU A 51 5.40 2.80 -0.83
C LEU A 51 5.14 2.48 0.64
N ARG A 52 3.88 2.22 1.01
CA ARG A 52 3.42 1.85 2.36
C ARG A 52 3.43 0.34 2.64
N ASP A 53 3.45 -0.53 1.63
CA ASP A 53 3.47 -1.99 1.84
C ASP A 53 4.90 -2.51 2.09
N PRO A 54 5.24 -2.96 3.31
CA PRO A 54 6.56 -3.53 3.62
C PRO A 54 6.83 -4.88 2.94
N SER A 55 5.85 -5.46 2.24
CA SER A 55 5.96 -6.76 1.55
C SER A 55 6.29 -6.62 0.06
N CYS A 56 6.16 -5.42 -0.50
CA CYS A 56 6.38 -5.19 -1.93
C CYS A 56 7.86 -5.15 -2.30
N TRP A 57 8.14 -5.32 -3.60
CA TRP A 57 9.47 -5.19 -4.20
C TRP A 57 9.42 -4.07 -5.24
N LEU A 58 10.29 -3.08 -5.07
CA LEU A 58 10.35 -1.86 -5.87
C LEU A 58 11.66 -1.81 -6.66
N GLU A 59 11.65 -1.16 -7.82
CA GLU A 59 12.84 -1.01 -8.65
C GLU A 59 13.86 -0.10 -7.96
N ALA A 60 15.11 -0.57 -7.80
CA ALA A 60 16.11 0.11 -6.97
C ALA A 60 16.33 1.59 -7.33
N HIS A 61 16.35 1.92 -8.63
CA HIS A 61 16.52 3.29 -9.10
C HIS A 61 15.33 4.21 -8.77
N LYS A 62 14.10 3.68 -8.74
CA LYS A 62 12.90 4.46 -8.36
C LYS A 62 12.86 4.71 -6.87
N VAL A 63 13.25 3.71 -6.06
CA VAL A 63 13.41 3.87 -4.61
C VAL A 63 14.47 4.92 -4.31
N GLU A 64 15.64 4.86 -4.96
CA GLU A 64 16.71 5.84 -4.76
C GLU A 64 16.25 7.28 -5.12
N GLN A 65 15.57 7.47 -6.26
CA GLN A 65 14.97 8.75 -6.67
C GLN A 65 13.93 9.27 -5.67
N PHE A 66 13.05 8.38 -5.18
CA PHE A 66 12.06 8.68 -4.16
C PHE A 66 12.71 9.13 -2.84
N LEU A 67 13.75 8.43 -2.38
CA LEU A 67 14.50 8.81 -1.19
C LEU A 67 15.24 10.15 -1.39
N GLU A 68 15.79 10.41 -2.58
CA GLU A 68 16.47 11.69 -2.86
C GLU A 68 15.48 12.86 -2.81
N ALA A 69 14.31 12.70 -3.43
CA ALA A 69 13.29 13.72 -3.46
C ALA A 69 12.68 13.96 -2.06
N LEU A 70 12.43 12.91 -1.27
CA LEU A 70 12.05 13.04 0.14
C LEU A 70 13.15 13.68 1.00
N ASN A 71 14.42 13.33 0.80
CA ASN A 71 15.52 13.95 1.55
C ASN A 71 15.63 15.46 1.23
N ARG A 72 15.43 15.83 -0.04
CA ARG A 72 15.42 17.23 -0.48
C ARG A 72 14.26 18.02 0.12
N GLU A 73 13.07 17.44 0.19
CA GLU A 73 11.88 18.13 0.68
C GLU A 73 11.80 18.14 2.22
N PHE A 74 12.01 16.99 2.86
CA PHE A 74 11.82 16.80 4.30
C PHE A 74 13.09 16.97 5.12
N GLY A 75 14.29 16.74 4.57
CA GLY A 75 15.55 16.99 5.29
C GLY A 75 15.68 18.45 5.71
N VAL A 76 15.24 19.39 4.85
CA VAL A 76 15.16 20.82 5.19
C VAL A 76 14.05 21.10 6.21
N LYS A 77 12.85 20.54 6.03
CA LYS A 77 11.70 20.75 6.96
C LYS A 77 11.98 20.22 8.37
N LEU A 78 12.70 19.11 8.48
CA LEU A 78 13.07 18.44 9.74
C LEU A 78 14.40 18.92 10.31
N ASN A 79 15.15 19.76 9.58
CA ASN A 79 16.50 20.20 9.91
C ASN A 79 17.47 19.03 10.17
N ASP A 80 17.33 17.96 9.38
CA ASP A 80 18.11 16.73 9.45
C ASP A 80 18.85 16.51 8.11
N PRO A 81 20.17 16.81 8.03
CA PRO A 81 20.94 16.63 6.80
C PRO A 81 21.24 15.16 6.50
N ASN A 82 21.10 14.27 7.49
CA ASN A 82 21.42 12.84 7.40
C ASN A 82 20.14 12.00 7.57
N LEU A 83 19.01 12.44 7.00
CA LEU A 83 17.68 11.85 7.23
C LEU A 83 17.66 10.31 7.12
N MET A 84 18.35 9.72 6.13
CA MET A 84 18.43 8.26 5.95
C MET A 84 19.14 7.54 7.10
N GLU A 85 20.19 8.15 7.66
CA GLU A 85 20.90 7.65 8.85
C GLU A 85 19.97 7.68 10.07
N SER A 86 19.31 8.82 10.32
CA SER A 86 18.36 8.97 11.43
C SER A 86 17.20 7.97 11.36
N ILE A 87 16.59 7.78 10.18
CA ILE A 87 15.53 6.78 9.99
C ILE A 87 16.07 5.36 10.20
N GLY A 88 17.25 5.05 9.65
CA GLY A 88 17.89 3.75 9.82
C GLY A 88 18.20 3.45 11.28
N HIS A 89 18.69 4.44 12.04
CA HIS A 89 18.91 4.33 13.48
C HIS A 89 17.61 4.17 14.29
N SER A 90 16.52 4.78 13.85
CA SER A 90 15.20 4.70 14.49
C SER A 90 14.39 3.45 14.11
N CYS A 91 14.87 2.57 13.22
CA CYS A 91 14.12 1.42 12.69
C CYS A 91 13.42 0.58 13.78
N HIS A 92 14.14 0.30 14.88
CA HIS A 92 13.67 -0.47 16.02
C HIS A 92 12.47 0.14 16.75
N GLU A 93 12.29 1.46 16.68
CA GLU A 93 11.13 2.16 17.23
C GLU A 93 9.99 2.28 16.21
N LEU A 94 10.27 2.22 14.91
CA LEU A 94 9.32 2.55 13.84
C LEU A 94 8.25 1.46 13.61
N TRP A 95 8.58 0.18 13.86
CA TRP A 95 7.74 -0.99 13.53
C TRP A 95 7.37 -1.10 12.03
N ALA A 96 8.27 -0.61 11.16
CA ALA A 96 8.01 -0.48 9.73
C ALA A 96 8.45 -1.69 8.89
N TRP A 97 9.08 -2.69 9.50
CA TRP A 97 9.55 -3.91 8.83
C TRP A 97 8.57 -5.09 8.97
N GLY A 98 7.53 -4.93 9.80
CA GLY A 98 6.43 -5.88 9.96
C GLY A 98 6.86 -7.11 10.78
N VAL A 99 6.73 -8.31 10.23
CA VAL A 99 7.09 -9.56 10.92
C VAL A 99 8.57 -9.58 11.35
N LEU A 100 9.45 -8.95 10.58
CA LEU A 100 10.88 -8.87 10.90
C LEU A 100 11.14 -8.14 12.23
N ASP A 101 10.37 -7.09 12.56
CA ASP A 101 10.49 -6.40 13.86
C ASP A 101 10.21 -7.35 15.03
N SER A 102 9.22 -8.24 14.88
CA SER A 102 8.90 -9.24 15.90
C SER A 102 9.97 -10.31 16.02
N VAL A 103 10.50 -10.80 14.88
CA VAL A 103 11.60 -11.78 14.88
C VAL A 103 12.82 -11.22 15.60
N LEU A 104 13.26 -10.00 15.27
CA LEU A 104 14.44 -9.37 15.87
C LEU A 104 14.30 -9.20 17.39
N ARG A 105 13.10 -8.81 17.88
CA ARG A 105 12.80 -8.70 19.33
C ARG A 105 12.79 -10.03 20.08
N MET A 106 12.61 -11.15 19.37
CA MET A 106 12.63 -12.50 19.95
C MET A 106 14.03 -13.15 19.92
N MET A 107 15.05 -12.49 19.36
CA MET A 107 16.40 -13.06 19.28
C MET A 107 17.13 -13.00 20.64
N PRO A 108 17.89 -14.05 21.02
CA PRO A 108 18.58 -14.09 22.31
C PRO A 108 19.86 -13.24 22.34
N LYS A 109 20.47 -12.96 21.19
CA LYS A 109 21.69 -12.14 21.06
C LYS A 109 21.64 -11.33 19.76
N ALA A 110 22.13 -10.09 19.81
CA ALA A 110 22.25 -9.23 18.62
C ALA A 110 23.30 -9.77 17.64
N GLN A 111 24.39 -10.32 18.18
CA GLN A 111 25.49 -10.90 17.40
C GLN A 111 25.04 -12.04 16.46
N ASP A 112 23.99 -12.78 16.82
CA ASP A 112 23.45 -13.87 16.01
C ASP A 112 22.91 -13.37 14.65
N ILE A 113 22.46 -12.12 14.56
CA ILE A 113 22.01 -11.49 13.30
C ILE A 113 23.19 -11.32 12.34
N TYR A 114 24.35 -10.92 12.87
CA TYR A 114 25.57 -10.69 12.09
C TYR A 114 26.29 -11.97 11.67
N GLN A 115 25.95 -13.14 12.19
CA GLN A 115 26.55 -14.41 11.73
C GLN A 115 26.17 -14.73 10.27
N GLN A 116 24.97 -14.33 9.86
CA GLN A 116 24.40 -14.60 8.53
C GLN A 116 23.83 -13.30 7.92
N PRO A 117 24.68 -12.32 7.58
CA PRO A 117 24.22 -11.01 7.10
C PRO A 117 23.42 -11.11 5.80
N HIS A 118 23.66 -12.14 4.98
CA HIS A 118 22.86 -12.43 3.78
C HIS A 118 21.37 -12.59 4.10
N ARG A 119 21.02 -13.32 5.18
CA ARG A 119 19.61 -13.52 5.58
C ARG A 119 18.93 -12.28 6.10
N PHE A 120 19.69 -11.37 6.73
CA PHE A 120 19.15 -10.08 7.11
C PHE A 120 18.90 -9.22 5.85
N LEU A 121 19.92 -9.12 5.01
CA LEU A 121 19.90 -8.36 3.77
C LEU A 121 18.84 -8.85 2.77
N SER A 122 18.54 -10.14 2.72
CA SER A 122 17.50 -10.73 1.86
C SER A 122 16.07 -10.27 2.19
N TYR A 123 15.82 -9.65 3.35
CA TYR A 123 14.53 -8.99 3.63
C TYR A 123 14.39 -7.61 2.98
N PHE A 124 15.51 -7.03 2.56
CA PHE A 124 15.63 -5.69 1.97
C PHE A 124 15.98 -5.73 0.48
N LEU A 125 16.60 -6.81 0.02
CA LEU A 125 17.25 -6.92 -1.28
C LEU A 125 16.77 -8.16 -2.02
N SER A 126 16.37 -7.99 -3.28
CA SER A 126 15.98 -9.07 -4.19
C SER A 126 16.64 -8.87 -5.56
N PRO A 127 17.24 -9.90 -6.20
CA PRO A 127 17.44 -11.25 -5.68
C PRO A 127 18.35 -11.27 -4.42
N ASP A 128 18.32 -12.38 -3.69
CA ASP A 128 19.12 -12.61 -2.48
C ASP A 128 20.62 -12.29 -2.75
N PRO A 129 21.24 -11.34 -2.03
CA PRO A 129 22.57 -10.85 -2.37
C PRO A 129 23.64 -11.92 -2.12
N THR A 130 24.33 -12.32 -3.19
CA THR A 130 25.51 -13.18 -3.11
C THR A 130 26.67 -12.40 -2.47
N LEU A 131 26.81 -12.54 -1.15
CA LEU A 131 27.89 -11.90 -0.40
C LEU A 131 29.23 -12.58 -0.68
N ASN A 132 30.18 -11.80 -1.16
CA ASN A 132 31.54 -12.26 -1.43
C ASN A 132 32.45 -12.01 -0.21
N ASN A 133 33.57 -12.74 -0.14
CA ASN A 133 34.68 -12.47 0.78
C ASN A 133 34.28 -12.28 2.27
N VAL A 134 33.31 -13.05 2.76
CA VAL A 134 32.83 -12.99 4.15
C VAL A 134 33.92 -13.45 5.12
N ARG A 135 34.45 -12.52 5.93
CA ARG A 135 35.42 -12.77 7.01
C ARG A 135 34.76 -12.51 8.36
N ARG A 136 34.93 -13.44 9.29
CA ARG A 136 34.39 -13.36 10.66
C ARG A 136 35.55 -13.29 11.65
N GLU A 137 35.43 -12.39 12.61
CA GLU A 137 36.36 -12.10 13.70
C GLU A 137 35.53 -12.01 15.00
N ASP A 138 36.15 -12.08 16.18
CA ASP A 138 35.41 -12.17 17.46
C ASP A 138 34.60 -10.90 17.79
N GLU A 139 35.03 -9.75 17.26
CA GLU A 139 34.40 -8.43 17.45
C GLU A 139 33.89 -7.82 16.13
N ALA A 140 34.01 -8.53 15.00
CA ALA A 140 33.64 -7.99 13.70
C ALA A 140 33.24 -9.03 12.64
N ILE A 141 32.46 -8.58 11.66
CA ILE A 141 32.29 -9.28 10.39
C ILE A 141 32.52 -8.30 9.24
N SER A 142 33.20 -8.74 8.18
CA SER A 142 33.31 -7.99 6.94
C SER A 142 32.92 -8.85 5.74
N PHE A 143 32.34 -8.22 4.73
CA PHE A 143 31.88 -8.87 3.50
C PHE A 143 31.81 -7.87 2.35
N GLU A 144 31.69 -8.39 1.13
CA GLU A 144 31.59 -7.61 -0.10
C GLU A 144 30.21 -7.80 -0.76
N MET A 145 29.54 -6.69 -1.00
CA MET A 145 28.27 -6.59 -1.73
C MET A 145 28.49 -6.68 -3.24
N PRO A 146 27.49 -7.12 -4.02
CA PRO A 146 27.61 -7.17 -5.48
C PRO A 146 27.51 -5.80 -6.19
N TRP A 147 27.29 -4.70 -5.44
CA TRP A 147 27.32 -3.31 -5.92
C TRP A 147 28.08 -2.40 -4.94
N SER A 148 28.41 -1.19 -5.40
CA SER A 148 29.08 -0.15 -4.62
C SER A 148 28.08 0.68 -3.80
N SER A 149 28.48 1.16 -2.62
CA SER A 149 27.73 2.20 -1.89
C SER A 149 27.45 3.47 -2.72
N GLU A 150 28.23 3.69 -3.79
CA GLU A 150 28.08 4.82 -4.71
C GLU A 150 26.95 4.61 -5.75
N ASP A 151 26.51 3.37 -5.97
CA ASP A 151 25.43 3.06 -6.94
C ASP A 151 24.03 3.42 -6.39
N PHE A 152 23.86 3.28 -5.07
CA PHE A 152 22.61 3.55 -4.34
C PHE A 152 22.93 4.19 -2.97
N PRO A 153 23.40 5.45 -2.93
CA PRO A 153 23.95 6.06 -1.72
C PRO A 153 22.95 6.18 -0.57
N LEU A 154 21.69 6.56 -0.83
CA LEU A 154 20.67 6.77 0.20
C LEU A 154 20.17 5.44 0.77
N VAL A 155 19.96 4.43 -0.08
CA VAL A 155 19.64 3.08 0.39
C VAL A 155 20.82 2.45 1.13
N SER A 156 22.05 2.62 0.67
CA SER A 156 23.24 2.09 1.37
C SER A 156 23.43 2.77 2.72
N GLU A 157 23.17 4.07 2.84
CA GLU A 157 23.26 4.81 4.11
C GLU A 157 22.15 4.41 5.09
N TYR A 158 20.91 4.26 4.60
CA TYR A 158 19.81 3.70 5.38
C TYR A 158 20.15 2.29 5.89
N LEU A 159 20.65 1.40 5.02
CA LEU A 159 20.99 0.03 5.39
C LEU A 159 22.20 -0.04 6.35
N ARG A 160 23.18 0.87 6.19
CA ARG A 160 24.30 1.03 7.13
C ARG A 160 23.76 1.36 8.53
N ALA A 161 22.95 2.42 8.65
CA ALA A 161 22.39 2.84 9.92
C ALA A 161 21.41 1.81 10.52
N ALA A 162 20.63 1.12 9.68
CA ALA A 162 19.78 0.01 10.09
C ALA A 162 20.60 -1.15 10.69
N LEU A 163 21.72 -1.52 10.07
CA LEU A 163 22.66 -2.52 10.59
C LEU A 163 23.29 -2.09 11.93
N GLU A 164 23.55 -0.79 12.15
CA GLU A 164 24.05 -0.25 13.43
C GLU A 164 23.03 -0.35 14.55
N ALA A 165 21.74 -0.14 14.24
CA ALA A 165 20.65 -0.14 15.23
C ALA A 165 20.06 -1.53 15.54
N LEU A 166 20.50 -2.59 14.86
CA LEU A 166 20.07 -3.97 15.16
C LEU A 166 20.21 -4.38 16.64
N PRO A 167 21.28 -4.03 17.39
CA PRO A 167 21.39 -4.38 18.80
C PRO A 167 20.38 -3.62 19.68
N SER A 168 19.88 -2.47 19.23
CA SER A 168 18.91 -1.66 19.97
C SER A 168 17.52 -2.32 20.02
N TYR A 169 17.20 -3.27 19.12
CA TYR A 169 16.03 -4.16 19.27
C TYR A 169 16.07 -5.01 20.57
N LEU A 170 17.26 -5.24 21.12
CA LEU A 170 17.50 -5.97 22.37
C LEU A 170 17.97 -5.06 23.51
N GLY A 171 17.83 -3.73 23.36
CA GLY A 171 18.26 -2.75 24.35
C GLY A 171 19.78 -2.63 24.52
N LYS A 172 20.57 -3.07 23.53
CA LYS A 172 22.04 -2.93 23.53
C LYS A 172 22.50 -1.68 22.75
N ASP A 173 23.72 -1.25 23.06
CA ASP A 173 24.43 -0.21 22.32
C ASP A 173 24.60 -0.58 20.84
N ARG A 174 24.58 0.43 19.98
CA ARG A 174 24.67 0.27 18.52
C ARG A 174 26.01 -0.33 18.11
N ALA A 175 25.97 -1.14 17.05
CA ALA A 175 27.19 -1.57 16.37
C ALA A 175 27.81 -0.42 15.57
N VAL A 176 29.07 -0.57 15.16
CA VAL A 176 29.80 0.36 14.29
C VAL A 176 29.85 -0.23 12.89
N VAL A 177 29.15 0.38 11.93
CA VAL A 177 29.12 -0.12 10.54
C VAL A 177 29.81 0.86 9.60
N ARG A 178 30.72 0.34 8.78
CA ARG A 178 31.43 1.10 7.75
C ARG A 178 31.18 0.46 6.40
N TRP A 179 30.43 1.14 5.55
CA TRP A 179 30.27 0.78 4.15
C TRP A 179 31.16 1.69 3.30
N ARG A 180 32.06 1.13 2.48
CA ARG A 180 32.88 1.87 1.52
C ARG A 180 33.04 1.10 0.22
N GLY A 181 32.53 1.64 -0.87
CA GLY A 181 32.46 0.92 -2.14
C GLY A 181 31.66 -0.37 -1.97
N PRO A 182 32.14 -1.54 -2.42
CA PRO A 182 31.44 -2.80 -2.20
C PRO A 182 31.65 -3.38 -0.78
N ARG A 183 32.59 -2.87 0.03
CA ARG A 183 32.90 -3.46 1.34
C ARG A 183 31.99 -2.93 2.45
N VAL A 184 31.44 -3.88 3.20
CA VAL A 184 30.77 -3.63 4.49
C VAL A 184 31.64 -4.24 5.59
N TYR A 185 31.87 -3.46 6.63
CA TYR A 185 32.47 -3.88 7.90
C TYR A 185 31.48 -3.56 9.02
N ILE A 186 31.22 -4.52 9.90
CA ILE A 186 30.40 -4.38 11.10
C ILE A 186 31.28 -4.77 12.28
N GLY A 187 31.44 -3.89 13.26
CA GLY A 187 32.13 -4.19 14.52
C GLY A 187 31.26 -3.89 15.74
N TRP A 188 31.49 -4.58 16.85
CA TRP A 188 30.72 -4.43 18.09
C TRP A 188 31.63 -4.44 19.34
N SER A 189 31.16 -3.87 20.44
CA SER A 189 31.95 -3.60 21.65
C SER A 189 32.08 -4.77 22.63
N GLU A 190 31.25 -5.81 22.51
CA GLU A 190 31.31 -7.01 23.34
C GLU A 190 31.91 -8.19 22.55
N ALA A 191 33.16 -8.56 22.86
CA ALA A 191 33.79 -9.76 22.34
C ALA A 191 32.84 -10.96 22.32
N GLN A 192 32.68 -11.57 21.15
CA GLN A 192 31.94 -12.82 21.06
C GLN A 192 32.70 -13.89 21.84
N GLN A 193 32.09 -14.44 22.89
CA GLN A 193 32.51 -15.74 23.39
C GLN A 193 32.26 -16.75 22.25
N SER A 194 33.30 -17.05 21.48
CA SER A 194 33.25 -18.14 20.51
C SER A 194 32.89 -19.41 21.28
N PHE A 195 31.73 -19.96 20.94
CA PHE A 195 31.29 -21.26 21.47
C PHE A 195 31.96 -22.44 20.74
N PHE A 196 32.85 -22.13 19.79
CA PHE A 196 33.53 -23.06 18.91
C PHE A 196 35.04 -22.81 19.02
N GLU A 197 35.68 -23.54 19.92
CA GLU A 197 37.06 -23.99 19.68
C GLU A 197 36.99 -25.05 18.57
N GLU A 198 37.82 -24.86 17.54
CA GLU A 198 38.22 -25.81 16.49
C GLU A 198 37.34 -27.07 16.26
N GLU A 199 36.29 -26.94 15.44
CA GLU A 199 35.83 -28.08 14.63
C GLU A 199 35.37 -27.61 13.24
N GLU A 200 36.08 -28.04 12.19
CA GLU A 200 35.68 -27.87 10.79
C GLU A 200 34.47 -28.76 10.47
N GLY A 201 33.28 -28.31 10.87
CA GLY A 201 32.04 -29.02 10.65
C GLY A 201 30.84 -28.09 10.75
N GLU A 202 29.88 -28.26 9.83
CA GLU A 202 28.64 -27.47 9.70
C GLU A 202 28.04 -27.08 11.07
N ALA A 203 28.11 -25.79 11.42
CA ALA A 203 27.69 -25.29 12.73
C ALA A 203 26.23 -25.67 13.05
N HIS A 204 26.06 -26.67 13.92
CA HIS A 204 24.77 -27.20 14.33
C HIS A 204 24.00 -26.17 15.17
N PHE A 205 23.24 -25.29 14.51
CA PHE A 205 22.22 -24.48 15.17
C PHE A 205 21.20 -25.37 15.89
N LYS A 206 20.70 -24.89 17.04
CA LYS A 206 19.65 -25.59 17.81
C LYS A 206 18.46 -25.88 16.89
N PRO A 207 18.04 -27.16 16.72
CA PRO A 207 17.10 -27.54 15.68
C PRO A 207 15.73 -26.89 15.81
N GLU A 208 15.33 -26.46 17.01
CA GLU A 208 14.05 -25.75 17.22
C GLU A 208 14.03 -24.35 16.59
N LEU A 209 15.14 -23.58 16.62
CA LEU A 209 15.17 -22.27 15.96
C LEU A 209 15.10 -22.43 14.44
N VAL A 210 15.81 -23.43 13.91
CA VAL A 210 15.78 -23.78 12.49
C VAL A 210 14.39 -24.28 12.07
N LYS A 211 13.71 -25.10 12.89
CA LYS A 211 12.33 -25.53 12.65
C LYS A 211 11.34 -24.37 12.65
N VAL A 212 11.40 -23.47 13.65
CA VAL A 212 10.48 -22.33 13.75
C VAL A 212 10.68 -21.35 12.59
N MET A 213 11.94 -21.01 12.27
CA MET A 213 12.23 -20.16 11.11
C MET A 213 11.84 -20.83 9.80
N ARG A 214 12.12 -22.13 9.62
CA ARG A 214 11.74 -22.90 8.44
C ARG A 214 10.22 -23.01 8.28
N ALA A 215 9.48 -23.27 9.37
CA ALA A 215 8.02 -23.31 9.35
C ALA A 215 7.45 -21.94 8.94
N SER A 216 7.96 -20.84 9.52
CA SER A 216 7.53 -19.49 9.13
C SER A 216 7.88 -19.14 7.68
N LEU A 217 8.98 -19.68 7.13
CA LEU A 217 9.38 -19.49 5.72
C LEU A 217 8.55 -20.37 4.77
N GLU A 218 8.25 -21.61 5.16
CA GLU A 218 7.38 -22.53 4.42
C GLU A 218 5.93 -22.05 4.42
N ASP A 219 5.44 -21.47 5.52
CA ASP A 219 4.10 -20.87 5.61
C ASP A 219 4.02 -19.57 4.81
N ALA A 220 5.04 -18.70 4.89
CA ALA A 220 5.11 -17.49 4.04
C ALA A 220 5.22 -17.83 2.55
N GLN A 221 5.98 -18.87 2.18
CA GLN A 221 6.02 -19.38 0.80
C GLN A 221 4.67 -19.98 0.39
N ARG A 222 3.98 -20.70 1.28
CA ARG A 222 2.65 -21.28 1.00
C ARG A 222 1.62 -20.18 0.77
N GLU A 223 1.55 -19.16 1.62
CA GLU A 223 0.63 -18.03 1.44
C GLU A 223 0.93 -17.28 0.13
N LEU A 224 2.22 -17.09 -0.20
CA LEU A 224 2.62 -16.42 -1.44
C LEU A 224 2.31 -17.27 -2.69
N GLU A 225 2.44 -18.60 -2.62
CA GLU A 225 1.97 -19.50 -3.69
C GLU A 225 0.45 -19.53 -3.82
N GLU A 226 -0.29 -19.53 -2.71
CA GLU A 226 -1.76 -19.51 -2.70
C GLU A 226 -2.29 -18.21 -3.29
N ARG A 227 -1.80 -17.05 -2.83
CA ARG A 227 -2.14 -15.75 -3.42
C ARG A 227 -1.73 -15.67 -4.89
N LYS A 228 -0.59 -16.26 -5.28
CA LYS A 228 -0.19 -16.30 -6.70
C LYS A 228 -1.10 -17.18 -7.55
N ARG A 229 -1.60 -18.32 -7.02
CA ARG A 229 -2.62 -19.13 -7.69
C ARG A 229 -3.94 -18.36 -7.82
N GLU A 230 -4.38 -17.68 -6.76
CA GLU A 230 -5.59 -16.84 -6.79
C GLU A 230 -5.45 -15.72 -7.83
N LEU A 231 -4.30 -15.03 -7.87
CA LEU A 231 -4.03 -13.98 -8.86
C LEU A 231 -4.07 -14.51 -10.30
N VAL A 232 -3.52 -15.69 -10.57
CA VAL A 232 -3.59 -16.32 -11.90
C VAL A 232 -5.03 -16.70 -12.26
N LEU A 233 -5.82 -17.21 -11.32
CA LEU A 233 -7.24 -17.52 -11.54
C LEU A 233 -8.06 -16.26 -11.81
N LYS A 234 -7.84 -15.20 -11.01
CA LYS A 234 -8.48 -13.88 -11.19
C LYS A 234 -8.10 -13.25 -12.53
N ASP A 235 -6.84 -13.35 -12.96
CA ASP A 235 -6.40 -12.79 -14.24
C ASP A 235 -6.96 -13.60 -15.43
N GLN A 236 -7.11 -14.93 -15.29
CA GLN A 236 -7.85 -15.76 -16.25
C GLN A 236 -9.34 -15.40 -16.31
N GLU A 237 -10.00 -15.15 -15.16
CA GLU A 237 -11.37 -14.64 -15.13
C GLU A 237 -11.47 -13.29 -15.85
N VAL A 238 -10.60 -12.32 -15.52
CA VAL A 238 -10.54 -11.00 -16.16
C VAL A 238 -10.30 -11.10 -17.67
N GLN A 239 -9.41 -11.98 -18.12
CA GLN A 239 -9.21 -12.24 -19.55
C GLN A 239 -10.45 -12.87 -20.20
N SER A 240 -11.14 -13.79 -19.52
CA SER A 240 -12.37 -14.39 -20.02
C SER A 240 -13.50 -13.37 -20.14
N TYR A 241 -13.67 -12.48 -19.16
CA TYR A 241 -14.65 -11.38 -19.20
C TYR A 241 -14.29 -10.36 -20.28
N LYS A 242 -13.00 -10.02 -20.47
CA LYS A 242 -12.55 -9.16 -21.58
C LYS A 242 -12.81 -9.79 -22.96
N ALA A 243 -12.59 -11.10 -23.11
CA ALA A 243 -12.88 -11.81 -24.36
C ALA A 243 -14.39 -11.88 -24.65
N GLN A 244 -15.22 -12.13 -23.63
CA GLN A 244 -16.68 -12.08 -23.76
C GLN A 244 -17.18 -10.67 -24.09
N MET A 245 -16.67 -9.64 -23.41
CA MET A 245 -16.98 -8.23 -23.70
C MET A 245 -16.58 -7.83 -25.12
N SER A 246 -15.41 -8.28 -25.59
CA SER A 246 -14.94 -8.09 -26.96
C SER A 246 -15.82 -8.78 -27.99
N SER A 247 -16.28 -10.01 -27.71
CA SER A 247 -17.22 -10.75 -28.57
C SER A 247 -18.59 -10.06 -28.63
N LEU A 248 -19.09 -9.55 -27.51
CA LEU A 248 -20.34 -8.80 -27.43
C LEU A 248 -20.23 -7.46 -28.19
N LEU A 249 -19.10 -6.75 -28.08
CA LEU A 249 -18.83 -5.52 -28.85
C LEU A 249 -18.72 -5.77 -30.36
N MET A 250 -18.20 -6.92 -30.80
CA MET A 250 -18.23 -7.30 -32.22
C MET A 250 -19.64 -7.70 -32.71
N GLN A 251 -20.54 -8.11 -31.81
CA GLN A 251 -21.94 -8.43 -32.13
C GLN A 251 -22.87 -7.22 -32.01
N ALA A 252 -22.46 -6.15 -31.31
CA ALA A 252 -23.24 -4.93 -31.09
C ALA A 252 -23.28 -3.97 -32.30
N GLY A 253 -23.41 -4.51 -33.51
CA GLY A 253 -23.74 -3.75 -34.71
C GLY A 253 -25.27 -3.60 -34.85
N ASP A 254 -25.80 -2.46 -34.38
CA ASP A 254 -27.21 -2.03 -34.43
C ASP A 254 -28.27 -2.91 -33.72
N GLY A 255 -28.95 -2.31 -32.71
CA GLY A 255 -30.31 -2.75 -32.35
C GLY A 255 -30.73 -2.55 -30.88
N PRO A 256 -31.90 -1.96 -30.58
CA PRO A 256 -32.43 -1.87 -29.21
C PRO A 256 -32.84 -3.23 -28.60
N GLU A 257 -32.98 -4.29 -29.41
CA GLU A 257 -33.21 -5.65 -28.90
C GLU A 257 -32.04 -6.18 -28.07
N VAL A 258 -30.81 -5.71 -28.35
CA VAL A 258 -29.60 -6.11 -27.59
C VAL A 258 -29.75 -5.72 -26.11
N ILE A 259 -30.33 -4.57 -25.78
CA ILE A 259 -30.48 -4.11 -24.39
C ILE A 259 -31.39 -5.04 -23.58
N ARG A 260 -32.49 -5.52 -24.17
CA ARG A 260 -33.36 -6.52 -23.52
C ARG A 260 -32.65 -7.85 -23.34
N HIS A 261 -31.97 -8.35 -24.37
CA HIS A 261 -31.21 -9.59 -24.26
C HIS A 261 -30.05 -9.46 -23.24
N PHE A 262 -29.44 -8.28 -23.10
CA PHE A 262 -28.41 -8.00 -22.10
C PHE A 262 -28.97 -8.06 -20.68
N SER A 263 -30.14 -7.47 -20.44
CA SER A 263 -30.83 -7.54 -19.13
C SER A 263 -31.16 -8.99 -18.75
N GLU A 264 -31.76 -9.74 -19.68
CA GLU A 264 -32.16 -11.14 -19.48
C GLU A 264 -30.95 -12.07 -19.28
N THR A 265 -29.81 -11.80 -19.94
CA THR A 265 -28.60 -12.66 -19.87
C THR A 265 -27.71 -12.34 -18.65
N TRP A 266 -27.73 -11.11 -18.11
CA TRP A 266 -26.85 -10.69 -17.01
C TRP A 266 -27.52 -10.59 -15.63
N HIS A 267 -28.80 -10.96 -15.52
CA HIS A 267 -29.61 -10.84 -14.30
C HIS A 267 -29.53 -9.44 -13.68
N ILE A 268 -29.62 -8.40 -14.53
CA ILE A 268 -29.42 -7.00 -14.10
C ILE A 268 -30.47 -6.58 -13.06
N ASP A 269 -31.72 -7.04 -13.21
CA ASP A 269 -32.78 -6.85 -12.21
C ASP A 269 -32.39 -7.42 -10.84
N GLU A 270 -31.89 -8.66 -10.78
CA GLU A 270 -31.48 -9.29 -9.51
C GLU A 270 -30.29 -8.54 -8.86
N ARG A 271 -29.36 -8.04 -9.68
CA ARG A 271 -28.24 -7.21 -9.21
C ARG A 271 -28.69 -5.83 -8.72
N LEU A 272 -29.67 -5.20 -9.38
CA LEU A 272 -30.26 -3.93 -8.96
C LEU A 272 -31.08 -4.10 -7.67
N ASP A 273 -31.82 -5.19 -7.53
CA ASP A 273 -32.55 -5.52 -6.30
C ASP A 273 -31.59 -5.84 -5.13
N LEU A 274 -30.49 -6.56 -5.41
CA LEU A 274 -29.41 -6.74 -4.44
C LEU A 274 -28.80 -5.40 -4.03
N LEU A 275 -28.49 -4.51 -4.98
CA LEU A 275 -27.92 -3.19 -4.70
C LEU A 275 -28.88 -2.34 -3.85
N LYS A 276 -30.18 -2.30 -4.19
CA LYS A 276 -31.23 -1.65 -3.38
C LYS A 276 -31.31 -2.24 -1.97
N SER A 277 -31.13 -3.55 -1.82
CA SER A 277 -31.11 -4.20 -0.50
C SER A 277 -29.88 -3.77 0.33
N GLN A 278 -28.70 -3.58 -0.30
CA GLN A 278 -27.51 -3.10 0.40
C GLN A 278 -27.63 -1.61 0.78
N VAL A 279 -28.16 -0.77 -0.11
CA VAL A 279 -28.42 0.65 0.18
C VAL A 279 -29.41 0.81 1.34
N ARG A 280 -30.49 0.00 1.38
CA ARG A 280 -31.42 -0.03 2.54
C ARG A 280 -30.76 -0.54 3.82
N ARG A 281 -29.82 -1.49 3.74
CA ARG A 281 -29.02 -1.92 4.90
C ARG A 281 -28.09 -0.82 5.41
N MET A 282 -27.52 0.00 4.52
CA MET A 282 -26.73 1.16 4.92
C MET A 282 -27.57 2.20 5.67
N ASP A 283 -28.84 2.40 5.28
CA ASP A 283 -29.80 3.22 6.03
C ASP A 283 -30.04 2.66 7.43
N ASP A 284 -30.39 1.37 7.54
CA ASP A 284 -30.57 0.68 8.82
C ASP A 284 -29.33 0.80 9.73
N TYR A 285 -28.12 0.65 9.19
CA TYR A 285 -26.88 0.79 9.94
C TYR A 285 -26.64 2.24 10.39
N MET A 286 -26.94 3.23 9.55
CA MET A 286 -26.82 4.64 9.92
C MET A 286 -27.85 5.04 10.99
N VAL A 287 -29.10 4.56 10.89
CA VAL A 287 -30.13 4.77 11.93
C VAL A 287 -29.69 4.15 13.27
N ARG A 288 -29.12 2.94 13.27
CA ARG A 288 -28.56 2.32 14.48
C ARG A 288 -27.35 3.08 15.03
N ALA A 289 -26.46 3.59 14.17
CA ALA A 289 -25.36 4.45 14.57
C ALA A 289 -25.86 5.76 15.20
N GLN A 290 -26.91 6.37 14.64
CA GLN A 290 -27.57 7.54 15.22
C GLN A 290 -28.20 7.26 16.58
N GLN A 291 -28.83 6.09 16.75
CA GLN A 291 -29.37 5.65 18.04
C GLN A 291 -28.25 5.43 19.08
N LEU A 292 -27.15 4.77 18.70
CA LEU A 292 -25.99 4.56 19.57
C LEU A 292 -25.33 5.89 19.99
N VAL A 293 -25.09 6.80 19.05
CA VAL A 293 -24.56 8.15 19.34
C VAL A 293 -25.52 8.93 20.25
N THR A 294 -26.82 8.85 20.01
CA THR A 294 -27.85 9.50 20.86
C THR A 294 -27.85 8.90 22.27
N LEU A 295 -27.70 7.58 22.43
CA LEU A 295 -27.58 6.92 23.73
C LEU A 295 -26.29 7.31 24.47
N LEU A 296 -25.15 7.37 23.77
CA LEU A 296 -23.87 7.80 24.35
C LEU A 296 -23.94 9.25 24.86
N ILE A 297 -24.59 10.14 24.11
CA ILE A 297 -24.86 11.53 24.52
C ILE A 297 -25.84 11.57 25.71
N GLY A 298 -26.92 10.78 25.67
CA GLY A 298 -27.94 10.72 26.72
C GLY A 298 -27.45 10.13 28.06
N GLN A 299 -26.44 9.26 28.03
CA GLN A 299 -25.79 8.69 29.22
C GLN A 299 -24.77 9.63 29.89
N GLY A 300 -24.69 10.90 29.48
CA GLY A 300 -23.78 11.89 30.07
C GLY A 300 -22.30 11.70 29.71
N ARG A 301 -21.96 10.70 28.87
CA ARG A 301 -20.61 10.46 28.37
C ARG A 301 -20.28 11.33 27.16
N LYS A 302 -20.45 12.65 27.30
CA LYS A 302 -19.83 13.63 26.39
C LYS A 302 -18.35 13.78 26.74
N ASP A 303 -17.58 12.75 26.42
CA ASP A 303 -16.12 12.83 26.43
C ASP A 303 -15.66 13.79 25.31
N HIS A 304 -14.55 14.51 25.54
CA HIS A 304 -14.04 15.50 24.58
C HIS A 304 -13.75 14.85 23.22
N GLN A 305 -13.26 13.61 23.25
CA GLN A 305 -12.96 12.80 22.06
C GLN A 305 -14.22 12.49 21.23
N VAL A 306 -15.38 12.27 21.85
CA VAL A 306 -16.64 12.00 21.14
C VAL A 306 -17.15 13.27 20.47
N ALA A 307 -17.10 14.41 21.15
CA ALA A 307 -17.47 15.71 20.59
C ALA A 307 -16.55 16.11 19.42
N GLU A 308 -15.25 15.83 19.52
CA GLU A 308 -14.29 16.10 18.46
C GLU A 308 -14.46 15.17 17.26
N ALA A 309 -14.69 13.87 17.47
CA ALA A 309 -14.96 12.91 16.39
C ALA A 309 -16.26 13.29 15.63
N MET A 310 -17.32 13.66 16.34
CA MET A 310 -18.57 14.15 15.72
C MET A 310 -18.35 15.43 14.90
N LYS A 311 -17.44 16.31 15.33
CA LYS A 311 -17.08 17.53 14.58
C LYS A 311 -16.23 17.21 13.35
N ARG A 312 -15.24 16.31 13.46
CA ARG A 312 -14.39 15.88 12.33
C ARG A 312 -15.18 15.16 11.22
N MET A 313 -16.33 14.57 11.56
CA MET A 313 -17.23 13.89 10.61
C MET A 313 -18.40 14.76 10.11
N ASP A 314 -18.49 16.03 10.51
CA ASP A 314 -19.67 16.89 10.29
C ASP A 314 -21.01 16.17 10.55
N TRP A 315 -21.12 15.60 11.75
CA TRP A 315 -22.21 14.69 12.12
C TRP A 315 -23.62 15.26 11.90
N ASP A 316 -23.82 16.56 12.11
CA ASP A 316 -25.11 17.22 11.86
C ASP A 316 -25.47 17.33 10.38
N TYR A 317 -24.46 17.46 9.50
CA TYR A 317 -24.65 17.38 8.05
C TYR A 317 -24.95 15.94 7.62
N LEU A 318 -24.18 14.96 8.09
CA LEU A 318 -24.46 13.54 7.82
C LEU A 318 -25.87 13.13 8.27
N ARG A 319 -26.28 13.53 9.48
CA ARG A 319 -27.62 13.23 10.02
C ARG A 319 -28.77 13.79 9.19
N THR A 320 -28.58 14.94 8.51
CA THR A 320 -29.63 15.63 7.76
C THR A 320 -29.61 15.34 6.25
N THR A 321 -28.44 15.00 5.71
CA THR A 321 -28.22 14.79 4.27
C THR A 321 -28.22 13.31 3.89
N PHE A 322 -27.69 12.42 4.74
CA PHE A 322 -27.57 10.98 4.42
C PHE A 322 -28.93 10.30 4.10
N PRO A 323 -30.02 10.50 4.88
CA PRO A 323 -31.31 9.87 4.55
C PRO A 323 -31.89 10.33 3.20
N LYS A 324 -31.58 11.57 2.79
CA LYS A 324 -31.97 12.10 1.48
C LYS A 324 -31.18 11.44 0.36
N LEU A 325 -29.84 11.42 0.48
CA LEU A 325 -28.97 10.76 -0.49
C LEU A 325 -29.32 9.27 -0.67
N VAL A 326 -29.68 8.56 0.40
CA VAL A 326 -30.18 7.19 0.34
C VAL A 326 -31.51 7.09 -0.41
N ALA A 327 -32.47 7.98 -0.13
CA ALA A 327 -33.74 8.02 -0.84
C ALA A 327 -33.54 8.31 -2.34
N ASP A 328 -32.75 9.33 -2.68
CA ASP A 328 -32.40 9.73 -4.04
C ASP A 328 -31.70 8.59 -4.80
N MET A 329 -30.81 7.85 -4.15
CA MET A 329 -30.17 6.66 -4.74
C MET A 329 -31.15 5.50 -4.96
N VAL A 330 -32.04 5.22 -4.00
CA VAL A 330 -33.07 4.17 -4.18
C VAL A 330 -34.06 4.54 -5.29
N GLU A 331 -34.45 5.81 -5.38
CA GLU A 331 -35.31 6.33 -6.45
C GLU A 331 -34.61 6.28 -7.82
N GLY A 332 -33.35 6.72 -7.91
CA GLY A 332 -32.53 6.61 -9.12
C GLY A 332 -32.40 5.17 -9.61
N LEU A 333 -32.18 4.21 -8.70
CA LEU A 333 -32.14 2.78 -9.02
C LEU A 333 -33.53 2.21 -9.37
N GLN A 334 -34.62 2.80 -8.88
CA GLN A 334 -35.98 2.44 -9.28
C GLN A 334 -36.30 2.93 -10.70
N ASN A 335 -35.91 4.17 -11.02
CA ASN A 335 -36.07 4.78 -12.34
C ASN A 335 -35.20 4.07 -13.39
N LEU A 336 -33.95 3.73 -13.07
CA LEU A 336 -33.08 2.95 -13.94
C LEU A 336 -33.66 1.55 -14.23
N GLN A 337 -34.19 0.85 -13.23
CA GLN A 337 -34.83 -0.45 -13.42
C GLN A 337 -36.07 -0.34 -14.33
N ASN A 338 -36.89 0.70 -14.15
CA ASN A 338 -38.05 0.95 -15.00
C ASN A 338 -37.62 1.27 -16.45
N GLN A 339 -36.59 2.09 -16.66
CA GLN A 339 -36.05 2.43 -18.00
C GLN A 339 -35.49 1.20 -18.73
N ILE A 340 -34.73 0.35 -18.04
CA ILE A 340 -34.20 -0.91 -18.60
C ILE A 340 -35.34 -1.85 -19.01
N ARG A 341 -36.41 -1.93 -18.20
CA ARG A 341 -37.56 -2.78 -18.47
C ARG A 341 -38.44 -2.26 -19.61
N ASP A 342 -38.61 -0.95 -19.70
CA ASP A 342 -39.49 -0.30 -20.69
C ASP A 342 -38.74 0.01 -22.01
N GLY A 343 -37.42 -0.22 -22.07
CA GLY A 343 -36.61 -0.14 -23.29
C GLY A 343 -36.28 1.28 -23.76
N SER A 344 -36.49 2.29 -22.93
CA SER A 344 -36.21 3.69 -23.22
C SER A 344 -34.80 4.07 -22.76
N LEU A 345 -33.99 4.58 -23.69
CA LEU A 345 -32.70 5.18 -23.37
C LEU A 345 -32.91 6.41 -22.45
N PRO A 346 -31.99 6.68 -21.50
CA PRO A 346 -32.05 7.90 -20.71
C PRO A 346 -31.95 9.12 -21.63
N PRO A 347 -32.69 10.21 -21.37
CA PRO A 347 -32.50 11.45 -22.10
C PRO A 347 -31.08 11.96 -21.84
N ASP A 348 -30.40 12.31 -22.92
CA ASP A 348 -29.04 12.84 -22.92
C ASP A 348 -28.95 14.06 -21.98
N PRO A 349 -28.07 14.09 -20.95
CA PRO A 349 -27.98 15.22 -20.02
C PRO A 349 -27.73 16.56 -20.73
N ASP A 350 -27.11 16.53 -21.92
CA ASP A 350 -26.82 17.69 -22.76
C ASP A 350 -28.03 18.23 -23.55
N SER A 351 -29.19 17.55 -23.47
CA SER A 351 -30.43 17.92 -24.16
C SER A 351 -31.35 18.86 -23.37
N ALA A 352 -31.16 18.98 -22.04
CA ALA A 352 -31.95 19.87 -21.20
C ALA A 352 -31.61 21.36 -21.40
N GLU A 353 -30.35 21.73 -21.63
CA GLU A 353 -29.94 23.14 -21.80
C GLU A 353 -30.28 23.74 -23.19
N LYS A 354 -30.62 22.91 -24.19
CA LYS A 354 -30.85 23.39 -25.57
C LYS A 354 -32.33 23.66 -25.90
N MET A 355 -33.24 23.52 -24.93
CA MET A 355 -34.69 23.67 -25.15
C MET A 355 -35.30 24.99 -24.64
N ASP A 356 -34.49 26.02 -24.31
CA ASP A 356 -35.01 27.37 -23.98
C ASP A 356 -34.30 28.54 -24.70
N THR A 357 -33.92 28.36 -25.97
CA THR A 357 -33.64 29.52 -26.85
C THR A 357 -34.15 29.34 -28.29
N ARG A 358 -35.12 30.19 -28.68
CA ARG A 358 -35.70 30.49 -30.02
C ARG A 358 -37.14 29.96 -30.21
N LYS A 359 -38.17 30.80 -30.18
CA LYS A 359 -38.36 31.89 -31.16
C LYS A 359 -39.21 33.07 -30.65
N PRO A 360 -39.00 34.29 -31.18
CA PRO A 360 -39.82 35.45 -30.87
C PRO A 360 -41.08 35.55 -31.77
N GLY A 361 -42.14 36.12 -31.20
CA GLY A 361 -43.12 36.96 -31.91
C GLY A 361 -44.34 36.27 -32.54
N LYS A 362 -45.51 36.57 -31.98
CA LYS A 362 -46.48 37.46 -32.66
C LYS A 362 -47.50 38.06 -31.68
N ILE A 363 -47.97 39.25 -32.04
CA ILE A 363 -48.87 40.12 -31.26
C ILE A 363 -50.33 39.76 -31.59
N SER A 364 -51.18 39.76 -30.55
CA SER A 364 -52.59 40.18 -30.61
C SER A 364 -52.95 40.65 -29.20
N GLN A 365 -53.08 41.96 -28.94
CA GLN A 365 -54.33 42.70 -29.09
C GLN A 365 -55.55 41.97 -28.51
N ALA A 366 -55.68 42.06 -27.19
CA ALA A 366 -56.93 42.24 -26.43
C ALA A 366 -56.56 42.98 -25.12
N ASP A 367 -57.56 43.52 -24.42
CA ASP A 367 -57.46 44.11 -23.07
C ASP A 367 -56.65 45.42 -22.92
N GLN A 368 -57.10 46.45 -23.66
CA GLN A 368 -57.29 47.78 -23.06
C GLN A 368 -58.72 47.87 -22.51
N GLN A 369 -58.94 48.73 -21.49
CA GLN A 369 -60.18 48.93 -20.70
C GLN A 369 -60.36 47.86 -19.59
N LEU A 370 -60.62 48.13 -18.31
CA LEU A 370 -60.76 49.36 -17.48
C LEU A 370 -60.01 49.12 -16.13
N ASN A 371 -59.73 50.05 -15.21
CA ASN A 371 -59.99 51.50 -15.03
C ASN A 371 -58.63 52.25 -14.89
N LEU A 372 -58.42 53.53 -14.50
CA LEU A 372 -59.05 54.53 -13.60
C LEU A 372 -58.80 54.31 -12.08
#